data_AF-A0A7Y2DWY0-F1
#
_entry.id   AF-A0A7Y2DWY0-F1
#
_cell.length_a   1.000
_cell.length_b   1.000
_cell.length_c   1.000
_cell.angle_alpha   90.00
_cell.angle_beta   90.00
_cell.angle_gamma   90.00
#
_symmetry.space_group_name_H-M   'P 1'
#
loop_
_entity.id
_entity.type
_entity.pdbx_description
1 polymer ?
#
loop_
_entity_poly.entity_id
_entity_poly.type
_entity_poly.pdbx_seq_one_letter_code
_entity_poly.pdbx_strand_id
1 'polypeptide(L)'
;MNNIKEEKFLAAKEAVKHVETGQVVGLGTGSTAYFAIAEIGEMIKSGLRIKAIPTSSQTEDQARSLGIELVSVDDVDAIDLTIDGTDEFDDNLNLIKGGGGALLKEKMVARITKKQVIIADSSKKVDVLGVFMIPVEVLPFTVNYVQRRISELGGAGNIRMKEGKHFLTDEENYIIDADFGEIEDPYDISDKLNNIEGVVCNGLFLDLADVVIMGTEDGIVTFEK
;
A
#
# COMPACT_ATOMS: atom_id res chain seq x y z
N MET A 1 2.08 -21.18 -16.56
CA MET A 1 2.77 -19.91 -16.86
C MET A 1 2.01 -18.95 -15.99
N ASN A 2 2.52 -18.65 -14.79
CA ASN A 2 1.80 -17.82 -13.84
C ASN A 2 1.47 -16.49 -14.50
N ASN A 3 0.20 -16.30 -14.81
CA ASN A 3 -0.28 -15.07 -15.39
C ASN A 3 -0.52 -14.11 -14.23
N ILE A 4 0.54 -13.50 -13.70
CA ILE A 4 0.49 -12.55 -12.58
C ILE A 4 -0.58 -11.47 -12.81
N LYS A 5 -0.80 -11.06 -14.07
CA LYS A 5 -1.85 -10.10 -14.41
C LYS A 5 -3.26 -10.64 -14.12
N GLU A 6 -3.50 -11.91 -14.42
CA GLU A 6 -4.76 -12.59 -14.14
C GLU A 6 -4.94 -12.83 -12.64
N GLU A 7 -3.89 -13.22 -11.91
CA GLU A 7 -3.92 -13.32 -10.45
C GLU A 7 -4.32 -11.98 -9.81
N LYS A 8 -3.70 -10.87 -10.23
CA LYS A 8 -4.06 -9.52 -9.77
C LYS A 8 -5.52 -9.18 -10.06
N PHE A 9 -5.99 -9.54 -11.24
CA PHE A 9 -7.38 -9.31 -11.64
C PHE A 9 -8.36 -10.13 -10.79
N LEU A 10 -8.06 -11.41 -10.54
CA LEU A 10 -8.89 -12.30 -9.71
C LEU A 10 -9.01 -11.76 -8.28
N ALA A 11 -7.89 -11.38 -7.65
CA ALA A 11 -7.87 -10.78 -6.32
C ALA A 11 -8.69 -9.49 -6.26
N ALA A 12 -8.49 -8.59 -7.23
CA ALA A 12 -9.24 -7.33 -7.32
C ALA A 12 -10.74 -7.57 -7.47
N LYS A 13 -11.15 -8.49 -8.35
CA LYS A 13 -12.56 -8.82 -8.60
C LYS A 13 -13.25 -9.43 -7.39
N GLU A 14 -12.52 -10.19 -6.57
CA GLU A 14 -13.05 -10.70 -5.32
C GLU A 14 -13.18 -9.58 -4.27
N ALA A 15 -12.16 -8.75 -4.14
CA ALA A 15 -12.14 -7.68 -3.14
C ALA A 15 -13.27 -6.67 -3.29
N VAL A 16 -13.62 -6.28 -4.53
CA VAL A 16 -14.69 -5.30 -4.78
C VAL A 16 -16.07 -5.78 -4.34
N LYS A 17 -16.26 -7.08 -4.08
CA LYS A 17 -17.51 -7.61 -3.51
C LYS A 17 -17.77 -7.14 -2.07
N HIS A 18 -16.75 -6.64 -1.37
CA HIS A 18 -16.91 -6.05 -0.04
C HIS A 18 -17.43 -4.59 -0.09
N VAL A 19 -17.50 -3.99 -1.28
CA VAL A 19 -17.92 -2.59 -1.45
C VAL A 19 -19.44 -2.51 -1.50
N GLU A 20 -20.02 -1.70 -0.61
CA GLU A 20 -21.46 -1.48 -0.49
C GLU A 20 -21.85 -0.02 -0.73
N THR A 21 -23.06 0.18 -1.21
CA THR A 21 -23.62 1.53 -1.39
C THR A 21 -23.70 2.27 -0.04
N GLY A 22 -23.27 3.52 -0.04
CA GLY A 22 -23.25 4.41 1.13
C GLY A 22 -21.91 4.45 1.85
N GLN A 23 -20.95 3.59 1.49
CA GLN A 23 -19.63 3.56 2.09
C GLN A 23 -18.73 4.71 1.63
N VAL A 24 -17.82 5.12 2.51
CA VAL A 24 -16.58 5.81 2.18
C VAL A 24 -15.50 4.76 1.95
N VAL A 25 -14.90 4.75 0.75
CA VAL A 25 -13.94 3.71 0.32
C VAL A 25 -12.56 4.31 0.06
N GLY A 26 -11.55 3.83 0.77
CA GLY A 26 -10.15 4.09 0.45
C GLY A 26 -9.73 3.33 -0.80
N LEU A 27 -9.20 4.04 -1.80
CA LEU A 27 -8.71 3.46 -3.04
C LEU A 27 -7.18 3.42 -3.00
N GLY A 28 -6.65 2.20 -3.01
CA GLY A 28 -5.22 1.92 -2.98
C GLY A 28 -4.45 2.34 -4.22
N THR A 29 -3.14 2.07 -4.23
CA THR A 29 -2.23 2.45 -5.31
C THR A 29 -1.54 1.23 -5.91
N GLY A 30 -1.21 1.31 -7.20
CA GLY A 30 -0.41 0.31 -7.91
C GLY A 30 -1.21 -0.63 -8.81
N SER A 31 -0.48 -1.55 -9.46
CA SER A 31 -1.02 -2.34 -10.58
C SER A 31 -2.17 -3.28 -10.22
N THR A 32 -2.27 -3.73 -8.97
CA THR A 32 -3.36 -4.59 -8.50
C THR A 32 -4.59 -3.74 -8.14
N ALA A 33 -4.38 -2.64 -7.39
CA ALA A 33 -5.42 -1.66 -7.07
C ALA A 33 -6.06 -1.06 -8.32
N TYR A 34 -5.30 -0.86 -9.40
CA TYR A 34 -5.81 -0.42 -10.70
C TYR A 34 -7.00 -1.26 -11.19
N PHE A 35 -6.93 -2.59 -11.06
CA PHE A 35 -8.04 -3.46 -11.46
C PHE A 35 -9.26 -3.29 -10.54
N ALA A 36 -9.05 -3.16 -9.22
CA ALA A 36 -10.15 -2.96 -8.29
C ALA A 36 -10.89 -1.64 -8.54
N ILE A 37 -10.14 -0.56 -8.80
CA ILE A 37 -10.71 0.75 -9.14
C ILE A 37 -11.51 0.68 -10.45
N ALA A 38 -11.01 -0.04 -11.45
CA ALA A 38 -11.72 -0.24 -12.72
C ALA A 38 -13.05 -1.00 -12.51
N GLU A 39 -13.05 -2.09 -11.73
CA GLU A 39 -14.26 -2.85 -11.42
C GLU A 39 -15.27 -2.02 -10.59
N ILE A 40 -14.80 -1.21 -9.62
CA ILE A 40 -15.66 -0.26 -8.90
C ILE A 40 -16.30 0.74 -9.87
N GLY A 41 -15.57 1.23 -10.87
CA GLY A 41 -16.10 2.10 -11.92
C GLY A 41 -17.27 1.45 -12.68
N GLU A 42 -17.17 0.17 -13.03
CA GLU A 42 -18.26 -0.58 -13.67
C GLU A 42 -19.45 -0.81 -12.71
N MET A 43 -19.19 -1.06 -11.43
CA MET A 43 -20.23 -1.17 -10.41
C MET A 43 -21.00 0.15 -10.24
N ILE A 44 -20.33 1.30 -10.31
CA ILE A 44 -20.98 2.63 -10.23
C ILE A 44 -21.91 2.87 -11.42
N LYS A 45 -21.47 2.51 -12.63
CA LYS A 45 -22.33 2.52 -13.83
C LYS A 45 -23.56 1.62 -13.64
N SER A 46 -23.41 0.54 -12.89
CA SER A 46 -24.46 -0.43 -12.58
C SER A 46 -25.33 -0.07 -11.36
N GLY A 47 -25.07 1.05 -10.69
CA GLY A 47 -25.91 1.58 -9.62
C GLY A 47 -25.25 1.70 -8.24
N LEU A 48 -23.99 1.26 -8.07
CA LEU A 48 -23.24 1.49 -6.83
C LEU A 48 -23.10 3.00 -6.55
N ARG A 49 -23.25 3.40 -5.29
CA ARG A 49 -23.06 4.79 -4.84
C ARG A 49 -22.12 4.81 -3.66
N ILE A 50 -20.90 5.29 -3.84
CA ILE A 50 -19.89 5.42 -2.80
C ILE A 50 -19.24 6.80 -2.91
N LYS A 51 -18.55 7.19 -1.84
CA LYS A 51 -17.53 8.23 -1.88
C LYS A 51 -16.17 7.56 -1.75
N ALA A 52 -15.14 8.11 -2.37
CA ALA A 52 -13.82 7.53 -2.36
C ALA A 52 -12.72 8.51 -1.96
N ILE A 53 -11.67 7.97 -1.35
CA ILE A 53 -10.45 8.69 -0.95
C ILE A 53 -9.27 7.98 -1.61
N PRO A 54 -8.56 8.61 -2.57
CA PRO A 54 -7.42 8.01 -3.24
C PRO A 54 -6.16 8.06 -2.38
N THR A 55 -5.30 7.04 -2.45
CA THR A 55 -4.00 7.03 -1.75
C THR A 55 -2.84 7.59 -2.58
N SER A 56 -3.08 8.05 -3.81
CA SER A 56 -2.09 8.74 -4.64
C SER A 56 -2.74 9.62 -5.70
N SER A 57 -1.96 10.54 -6.26
CA SER A 57 -2.31 11.32 -7.45
C SER A 57 -2.69 10.42 -8.65
N GLN A 58 -1.97 9.32 -8.85
CA GLN A 58 -2.30 8.34 -9.89
C GLN A 58 -3.67 7.69 -9.68
N THR A 59 -3.97 7.28 -8.44
CA THR A 59 -5.27 6.69 -8.10
C THR A 59 -6.40 7.71 -8.22
N GLU A 60 -6.15 8.96 -7.82
CA GLU A 60 -7.08 10.07 -7.98
C GLU A 60 -7.47 10.26 -9.45
N ASP A 61 -6.48 10.35 -10.34
CA ASP A 61 -6.70 10.53 -11.78
C ASP A 61 -7.53 9.38 -12.37
N GLN A 62 -7.20 8.14 -12.00
CA GLN A 62 -7.95 6.97 -12.44
C GLN A 62 -9.40 7.04 -11.97
N ALA A 63 -9.63 7.30 -10.68
CA ALA A 63 -10.96 7.34 -10.09
C ALA A 63 -11.82 8.46 -10.71
N ARG A 64 -11.25 9.65 -10.93
CA ARG A 64 -11.92 10.75 -11.63
C ARG A 64 -12.31 10.37 -13.05
N SER A 65 -11.43 9.69 -13.79
CA SER A 65 -11.70 9.25 -15.16
C SER A 65 -12.87 8.26 -15.28
N LEU A 66 -13.16 7.53 -14.19
CA LEU A 66 -14.25 6.56 -14.10
C LEU A 66 -15.54 7.14 -13.50
N GLY A 67 -15.54 8.43 -13.14
CA GLY A 67 -16.69 9.10 -12.54
C GLY A 67 -16.95 8.70 -11.09
N ILE A 68 -15.92 8.25 -10.36
CA ILE A 68 -16.01 7.98 -8.92
C ILE A 68 -16.04 9.32 -8.17
N GLU A 69 -17.02 9.50 -7.26
CA GLU A 69 -17.09 10.68 -6.41
C GLU A 69 -15.94 10.65 -5.38
N LEU A 70 -15.09 11.67 -5.41
CA LEU A 70 -13.96 11.80 -4.49
C LEU A 70 -14.24 12.82 -3.39
N VAL A 71 -13.77 12.53 -2.18
CA VAL A 71 -13.78 13.43 -1.03
C VAL A 71 -12.39 13.56 -0.42
N SER A 72 -12.17 14.62 0.37
CA SER A 72 -10.92 14.76 1.11
C SER A 72 -10.90 13.83 2.32
N VAL A 73 -9.70 13.37 2.70
CA VAL A 73 -9.49 12.70 3.98
C VAL A 73 -9.82 13.60 5.17
N ASP A 74 -9.67 14.92 5.01
CA ASP A 74 -9.98 15.92 6.04
C ASP A 74 -11.50 16.10 6.27
N ASP A 75 -12.33 15.61 5.35
CA ASP A 75 -13.79 15.78 5.40
C ASP A 75 -14.51 14.56 6.01
N VAL A 76 -13.76 13.55 6.49
CA VAL A 76 -14.32 12.32 7.05
C VAL A 76 -13.66 11.93 8.37
N ASP A 77 -14.47 11.41 9.31
CA ASP A 77 -13.96 10.91 10.59
C ASP A 77 -13.41 9.47 10.49
N ALA A 78 -13.95 8.69 9.55
CA ALA A 78 -13.58 7.30 9.34
C ALA A 78 -13.88 6.85 7.91
N ILE A 79 -13.14 5.84 7.46
CA ILE A 79 -13.32 5.17 6.16
C ILE A 79 -13.91 3.78 6.44
N ASP A 80 -14.92 3.37 5.69
CA ASP A 80 -15.61 2.10 5.96
C ASP A 80 -14.78 0.89 5.48
N LEU A 81 -14.16 1.02 4.31
CA LEU A 81 -13.39 -0.02 3.66
C LEU A 81 -12.23 0.60 2.90
N THR A 82 -11.07 -0.04 2.90
CA THR A 82 -9.99 0.28 1.95
C THR A 82 -9.60 -0.98 1.21
N ILE A 83 -9.41 -0.85 -0.10
CA ILE A 83 -8.84 -1.89 -0.95
C ILE A 83 -7.50 -1.41 -1.47
N ASP A 84 -6.42 -2.11 -1.13
CA ASP A 84 -5.06 -1.70 -1.52
C ASP A 84 -4.14 -2.89 -1.80
N GLY A 85 -3.07 -2.66 -2.55
CA GLY A 85 -2.05 -3.65 -2.84
C GLY A 85 -0.97 -3.75 -1.76
N THR A 86 -0.10 -4.75 -1.91
CA THR A 86 1.10 -4.93 -1.09
C THR A 86 2.29 -5.36 -1.92
N ASP A 87 3.50 -5.04 -1.46
CA ASP A 87 4.75 -5.54 -2.03
C ASP A 87 5.10 -6.91 -1.43
N GLU A 88 4.84 -7.11 -0.13
CA GLU A 88 4.97 -8.39 0.59
C GLU A 88 3.97 -8.51 1.74
N PHE A 89 3.55 -9.75 2.04
CA PHE A 89 2.87 -10.07 3.28
C PHE A 89 3.30 -11.41 3.86
N ASP A 90 3.30 -11.51 5.20
CA ASP A 90 3.58 -12.73 5.96
C ASP A 90 2.28 -13.42 6.46
N ASP A 91 2.43 -14.56 7.15
CA ASP A 91 1.31 -15.31 7.72
C ASP A 91 0.56 -14.57 8.85
N ASN A 92 1.15 -13.52 9.42
CA ASN A 92 0.53 -12.67 10.44
C ASN A 92 -0.19 -11.45 9.83
N LEU A 93 -0.22 -11.36 8.50
CA LEU A 93 -0.73 -10.23 7.71
C LEU A 93 0.01 -8.92 8.00
N ASN A 94 1.29 -9.00 8.42
CA ASN A 94 2.18 -7.86 8.37
C ASN A 94 2.56 -7.61 6.91
N LEU A 95 2.64 -6.34 6.50
CA LEU A 95 2.90 -6.00 5.11
C LEU A 95 4.15 -5.13 4.94
N ILE A 96 4.83 -5.29 3.80
CA ILE A 96 5.65 -4.24 3.22
C ILE A 96 4.86 -3.58 2.08
N LYS A 97 4.80 -2.24 2.11
CA LYS A 97 4.18 -1.38 1.10
C LYS A 97 5.09 -0.21 0.76
N GLY A 98 4.76 0.48 -0.33
CA GLY A 98 5.44 1.70 -0.75
C GLY A 98 6.35 1.53 -1.97
N GLY A 99 6.36 0.38 -2.63
CA GLY A 99 7.05 0.18 -3.91
C GLY A 99 6.58 1.15 -5.00
N GLY A 100 5.30 1.55 -4.95
CA GLY A 100 4.72 2.59 -5.81
C GLY A 100 5.04 4.04 -5.39
N GLY A 101 5.59 4.24 -4.19
CA GLY A 101 5.97 5.55 -3.66
C GLY A 101 4.85 6.35 -2.98
N ALA A 102 3.74 5.70 -2.61
CA ALA A 102 2.56 6.32 -2.00
C ALA A 102 2.35 5.98 -0.51
N LEU A 103 3.36 5.39 0.14
CA LEU A 103 3.24 4.78 1.48
C LEU A 103 2.65 5.71 2.55
N LEU A 104 2.94 7.01 2.52
CA LEU A 104 2.44 7.95 3.52
C LEU A 104 0.91 8.07 3.45
N LYS A 105 0.37 8.38 2.27
CA LYS A 105 -1.08 8.49 2.06
C LYS A 105 -1.77 7.14 2.25
N GLU A 106 -1.18 6.06 1.75
CA GLU A 106 -1.66 4.69 1.98
C GLU A 106 -1.80 4.40 3.47
N LYS A 107 -0.78 4.70 4.29
CA LYS A 107 -0.80 4.44 5.73
C LYS A 107 -1.79 5.34 6.47
N MET A 108 -1.88 6.61 6.09
CA MET A 108 -2.84 7.56 6.68
C MET A 108 -4.28 7.11 6.45
N VAL A 109 -4.64 6.82 5.20
CA VAL A 109 -5.94 6.22 4.85
C VAL A 109 -6.13 4.93 5.63
N ALA A 110 -5.10 4.09 5.70
CA ALA A 110 -5.24 2.79 6.33
C ALA A 110 -5.57 2.85 7.83
N ARG A 111 -4.98 3.83 8.54
CA ARG A 111 -5.15 4.04 9.99
C ARG A 111 -6.55 4.50 10.41
N ILE A 112 -7.31 5.13 9.52
CA ILE A 112 -8.67 5.62 9.81
C ILE A 112 -9.77 4.75 9.19
N THR A 113 -9.39 3.60 8.63
CA THR A 113 -10.30 2.66 8.00
C THR A 113 -10.74 1.58 8.96
N LYS A 114 -12.03 1.22 8.91
CA LYS A 114 -12.64 0.17 9.73
C LYS A 114 -12.35 -1.24 9.24
N LYS A 115 -12.24 -1.44 7.92
CA LYS A 115 -11.89 -2.72 7.29
C LYS A 115 -10.84 -2.56 6.20
N GLN A 116 -9.68 -3.20 6.37
CA GLN A 116 -8.59 -3.24 5.41
C GLN A 116 -8.59 -4.54 4.61
N VAL A 117 -8.83 -4.42 3.31
CA VAL A 117 -8.74 -5.53 2.36
C VAL A 117 -7.52 -5.33 1.49
N ILE A 118 -6.54 -6.21 1.65
CA ILE A 118 -5.31 -6.20 0.86
C ILE A 118 -5.47 -7.18 -0.31
N ILE A 119 -5.07 -6.77 -1.50
CA ILE A 119 -5.10 -7.59 -2.72
C ILE A 119 -3.69 -7.87 -3.24
N ALA A 120 -3.42 -9.12 -3.56
CA ALA A 120 -2.09 -9.58 -3.93
C ALA A 120 -2.12 -10.65 -5.03
N ASP A 121 -1.03 -10.75 -5.78
CA ASP A 121 -0.72 -11.92 -6.61
C ASP A 121 0.15 -12.92 -5.83
N SER A 122 0.31 -14.13 -6.36
CA SER A 122 0.93 -15.22 -5.59
C SER A 122 2.40 -14.98 -5.26
N SER A 123 3.07 -14.02 -5.92
CA SER A 123 4.48 -13.69 -5.64
C SER A 123 4.68 -12.83 -4.40
N LYS A 124 3.60 -12.32 -3.80
CA LYS A 124 3.67 -11.36 -2.67
C LYS A 124 3.67 -12.04 -1.30
N LYS A 125 3.27 -13.30 -1.23
CA LYS A 125 3.33 -14.05 0.02
C LYS A 125 4.78 -14.46 0.29
N VAL A 126 5.27 -14.16 1.48
CA VAL A 126 6.57 -14.61 1.99
C VAL A 126 6.40 -15.33 3.32
N ASP A 127 7.40 -16.11 3.72
CA ASP A 127 7.42 -16.75 5.04
C ASP A 127 7.89 -15.77 6.12
N VAL A 128 8.89 -14.94 5.77
CA VAL A 128 9.43 -13.85 6.61
C VAL A 128 9.57 -12.61 5.72
N LEU A 129 9.16 -11.45 6.23
CA LEU A 129 9.28 -10.18 5.52
C LEU A 129 10.74 -9.83 5.22
N GLY A 130 10.98 -9.06 4.15
CA GLY A 130 12.29 -8.48 3.86
C GLY A 130 12.99 -9.03 2.62
N VAL A 131 12.30 -9.86 1.82
CA VAL A 131 12.76 -10.14 0.44
C VAL A 131 12.64 -8.85 -0.40
N PHE A 132 11.69 -7.98 -0.08
CA PHE A 132 11.52 -6.63 -0.60
C PHE A 132 12.05 -5.61 0.41
N MET A 133 12.81 -4.63 -0.08
CA MET A 133 13.37 -3.56 0.75
C MET A 133 12.26 -2.67 1.32
N ILE A 134 12.37 -2.27 2.58
CA ILE A 134 11.42 -1.36 3.22
C ILE A 134 11.56 0.04 2.60
N PRO A 135 10.53 0.60 1.96
CA PRO A 135 10.53 2.00 1.54
C PRO A 135 10.45 2.91 2.77
N VAL A 136 11.34 3.88 2.90
CA VAL A 136 11.34 4.87 3.99
C VAL A 136 11.24 6.26 3.38
N GLU A 137 10.11 6.94 3.58
CA GLU A 137 9.90 8.31 3.14
C GLU A 137 10.61 9.29 4.08
N VAL A 138 11.39 10.20 3.52
CA VAL A 138 12.28 11.12 4.26
C VAL A 138 12.26 12.53 3.70
N LEU A 139 12.47 13.51 4.58
CA LEU A 139 12.64 14.90 4.18
C LEU A 139 13.85 15.06 3.26
N PRO A 140 13.78 15.86 2.18
CA PRO A 140 14.87 15.97 1.21
C PRO A 140 16.24 16.37 1.76
N PHE A 141 16.27 17.18 2.83
CA PHE A 141 17.52 17.65 3.44
C PHE A 141 18.14 16.68 4.45
N THR A 142 17.48 15.56 4.77
CA THR A 142 17.92 14.61 5.82
C THR A 142 18.44 13.28 5.26
N VAL A 143 18.41 13.05 3.94
CA VAL A 143 18.76 11.75 3.30
C VAL A 143 20.03 11.12 3.87
N ASN A 144 21.16 11.83 3.80
CA ASN A 144 22.45 11.29 4.26
C ASN A 144 22.48 11.00 5.76
N TYR A 145 21.71 11.75 6.57
CA TYR A 145 21.57 11.47 8.00
C TYR A 145 20.76 10.19 8.21
N VAL A 146 19.60 10.07 7.58
CA VAL A 146 18.73 8.89 7.71
C VAL A 146 19.42 7.63 7.18
N GLN A 147 20.15 7.69 6.06
CA GLN A 147 20.93 6.55 5.55
C GLN A 147 21.95 6.04 6.59
N ARG A 148 22.67 6.94 7.27
CA ARG A 148 23.60 6.54 8.34
C ARG A 148 22.87 5.89 9.50
N ARG A 149 21.71 6.43 9.91
CA ARG A 149 20.89 5.84 10.98
C ARG A 149 20.38 4.45 10.59
N ILE A 150 19.93 4.25 9.35
CA ILE A 150 19.55 2.92 8.83
C ILE A 150 20.73 1.95 8.94
N SER A 151 21.95 2.39 8.59
CA SER A 151 23.16 1.56 8.76
C SER A 151 23.51 1.26 10.21
N GLU A 152 23.30 2.19 11.14
CA GLU A 152 23.45 1.94 12.59
C GLU A 152 22.45 0.91 13.11
N LEU A 153 21.27 0.80 12.49
CA LEU A 153 20.26 -0.21 12.78
C LEU A 153 20.52 -1.56 12.10
N GLY A 154 21.60 -1.69 11.31
CA GLY A 154 21.98 -2.91 10.62
C GLY A 154 21.44 -3.04 9.19
N GLY A 155 20.79 -2.01 8.64
CA GLY A 155 20.29 -2.01 7.27
C GLY A 155 21.19 -1.29 6.26
N ALA A 156 20.85 -1.39 4.98
CA ALA A 156 21.50 -0.65 3.89
C ALA A 156 20.46 0.14 3.10
N GLY A 157 20.56 1.48 3.12
CA GLY A 157 19.59 2.37 2.48
C GLY A 157 20.11 2.99 1.19
N ASN A 158 19.37 2.85 0.08
CA ASN A 158 19.64 3.54 -1.18
C ASN A 158 18.53 4.54 -1.50
N ILE A 159 18.87 5.77 -1.91
CA ILE A 159 17.86 6.71 -2.39
C ILE A 159 17.19 6.16 -3.65
N ARG A 160 15.86 6.16 -3.68
CA ARG A 160 15.10 5.67 -4.80
C ARG A 160 15.30 6.56 -6.03
N MET A 161 15.60 5.92 -7.15
CA MET A 161 15.81 6.59 -8.43
C MET A 161 14.69 6.27 -9.41
N LYS A 162 14.23 7.28 -10.15
CA LYS A 162 13.33 7.11 -11.29
C LYS A 162 13.83 7.96 -12.45
N GLU A 163 14.03 7.35 -13.61
CA GLU A 163 14.52 8.03 -14.82
C GLU A 163 15.82 8.83 -14.59
N GLY A 164 16.72 8.30 -13.75
CA GLY A 164 18.01 8.92 -13.45
C GLY A 164 17.96 10.10 -12.47
N LYS A 165 16.80 10.37 -11.85
CA LYS A 165 16.63 11.40 -10.81
C LYS A 165 16.15 10.78 -9.50
N HIS A 166 16.34 11.50 -8.40
CA HIS A 166 15.72 11.14 -7.12
C HIS A 166 14.20 11.10 -7.29
N PHE A 167 13.56 10.02 -6.86
CA PHE A 167 12.12 9.90 -6.85
C PHE A 167 11.52 10.88 -5.83
N LEU A 168 10.53 11.66 -6.25
CA LEU A 168 9.75 12.53 -5.37
C LEU A 168 8.37 11.90 -5.14
N THR A 169 7.94 11.85 -3.89
CA THR A 169 6.58 11.44 -3.52
C THR A 169 5.59 12.56 -3.85
N ASP A 170 4.29 12.26 -3.71
CA ASP A 170 3.22 13.27 -3.83
C ASP A 170 3.41 14.44 -2.84
N GLU A 171 4.05 14.20 -1.69
CA GLU A 171 4.33 15.20 -0.64
C GLU A 171 5.74 15.81 -0.76
N GLU A 172 6.35 15.70 -1.94
CA GLU A 172 7.67 16.25 -2.29
C GLU A 172 8.84 15.73 -1.42
N ASN A 173 8.67 14.57 -0.79
CA ASN A 173 9.72 13.88 -0.04
C ASN A 173 10.52 12.93 -0.93
N TYR A 174 11.65 12.45 -0.42
CA TYR A 174 12.40 11.36 -1.04
C TYR A 174 12.07 10.02 -0.37
N ILE A 175 12.43 8.93 -1.04
CA ILE A 175 12.36 7.58 -0.47
C ILE A 175 13.75 6.97 -0.43
N ILE A 176 14.08 6.35 0.70
CA ILE A 176 15.21 5.45 0.86
C ILE A 176 14.66 4.01 0.86
N ASP A 177 15.12 3.19 -0.08
CA ASP A 177 14.90 1.75 -0.10
C ASP A 177 15.89 1.08 0.86
N ALA A 178 15.38 0.61 2.01
CA ALA A 178 16.19 0.06 3.09
C ALA A 178 16.13 -1.48 3.10
N ASP A 179 17.27 -2.09 2.82
CA ASP A 179 17.49 -3.54 2.93
C ASP A 179 17.91 -3.89 4.35
N PHE A 180 17.10 -4.70 5.05
CA PHE A 180 17.40 -5.25 6.36
C PHE A 180 17.62 -6.77 6.32
N GLY A 181 17.62 -7.39 5.14
CA GLY A 181 17.54 -8.84 4.99
C GLY A 181 16.20 -9.37 5.50
N GLU A 182 16.21 -10.59 6.04
CA GLU A 182 15.04 -11.18 6.71
C GLU A 182 14.71 -10.40 8.00
N ILE A 183 13.45 -9.99 8.13
CA ILE A 183 12.95 -9.16 9.23
C ILE A 183 12.19 -10.05 10.22
N GLU A 184 12.90 -10.54 11.23
CA GLU A 184 12.29 -11.38 12.28
C GLU A 184 11.33 -10.59 13.19
N ASP A 185 11.68 -9.33 13.52
CA ASP A 185 10.87 -8.43 14.34
C ASP A 185 10.54 -7.13 13.56
N PRO A 186 9.48 -7.12 12.76
CA PRO A 186 9.10 -5.94 12.00
C PRO A 186 8.63 -4.79 12.91
N TYR A 187 8.15 -5.08 14.12
CA TYR A 187 7.69 -4.06 15.06
C TYR A 187 8.85 -3.22 15.57
N ASP A 188 9.92 -3.88 16.03
CA ASP A 188 11.13 -3.19 16.49
C ASP A 188 11.78 -2.34 15.39
N ILE A 189 11.87 -2.87 14.16
CA ILE A 189 12.40 -2.10 13.02
C ILE A 189 11.51 -0.89 12.73
N SER A 190 10.18 -1.06 12.67
CA SER A 190 9.26 0.05 12.40
C SER A 190 9.37 1.14 13.44
N ASP A 191 9.42 0.79 14.73
CA ASP A 191 9.55 1.73 15.83
C ASP A 191 10.88 2.48 15.79
N LYS A 192 11.98 1.77 15.53
CA LYS A 192 13.31 2.41 15.39
C LYS A 192 13.35 3.37 14.21
N LEU A 193 12.78 3.00 13.05
CA LEU A 193 12.70 3.89 11.88
C LEU A 193 11.86 5.13 12.17
N ASN A 194 10.70 4.97 12.81
CA ASN A 194 9.82 6.10 13.18
C ASN A 194 10.47 7.08 14.16
N ASN A 195 11.44 6.63 14.96
CA ASN A 195 12.16 7.47 15.92
C ASN A 195 13.36 8.24 15.31
N ILE A 196 13.66 8.08 14.01
CA ILE A 196 14.74 8.83 13.35
C ILE A 196 14.23 10.20 12.89
N GLU A 197 14.88 11.28 13.31
CA GLU A 197 14.49 12.62 12.83
C GLU A 197 14.65 12.75 11.31
N GLY A 198 13.58 13.22 10.67
CA GLY A 198 13.52 13.38 9.21
C GLY A 198 12.97 12.17 8.47
N VAL A 199 12.71 11.05 9.14
CA VAL A 199 11.78 10.03 8.63
C VAL A 199 10.36 10.56 8.75
N VAL A 200 9.61 10.48 7.65
CA VAL A 200 8.20 10.88 7.56
C VAL A 200 7.29 9.66 7.72
N CYS A 201 7.62 8.55 7.06
CA CYS A 201 6.89 7.29 7.12
C CYS A 201 7.82 6.13 6.70
N ASN A 202 7.48 4.90 7.09
CA ASN A 202 8.14 3.69 6.62
C ASN A 202 7.13 2.71 6.00
N GLY A 203 7.60 1.75 5.22
CA GLY A 203 6.77 0.82 4.47
C GLY A 203 6.24 -0.39 5.25
N LEU A 204 6.52 -0.52 6.54
CA LEU A 204 5.98 -1.61 7.37
C LEU A 204 4.55 -1.24 7.82
N PHE A 205 3.57 -2.00 7.35
CA PHE A 205 2.16 -1.84 7.70
C PHE A 205 1.78 -2.98 8.63
N LEU A 206 1.90 -2.71 9.93
CA LEU A 206 1.73 -3.68 11.01
C LEU A 206 0.40 -3.43 11.71
N ASP A 207 -0.32 -4.51 12.00
CA ASP A 207 -1.66 -4.46 12.60
C ASP A 207 -2.69 -3.59 11.86
N LEU A 208 -2.56 -3.53 10.54
CA LEU A 208 -3.49 -2.78 9.69
C LEU A 208 -4.39 -3.68 8.85
N ALA A 209 -3.89 -4.77 8.28
CA ALA A 209 -4.68 -5.65 7.44
C ALA A 209 -5.67 -6.51 8.25
N ASP A 210 -6.94 -6.54 7.83
CA ASP A 210 -7.93 -7.49 8.35
C ASP A 210 -8.01 -8.73 7.46
N VAL A 211 -7.89 -8.55 6.14
CA VAL A 211 -8.01 -9.60 5.13
C VAL A 211 -6.96 -9.40 4.04
N VAL A 212 -6.31 -10.48 3.62
CA VAL A 212 -5.53 -10.54 2.37
C VAL A 212 -6.23 -11.50 1.41
N ILE A 213 -6.54 -10.99 0.21
CA ILE A 213 -7.11 -11.76 -0.89
C ILE A 213 -6.02 -11.94 -1.94
N MET A 214 -5.56 -13.18 -2.11
CA MET A 214 -4.49 -13.53 -3.02
C MET A 214 -5.02 -14.30 -4.22
N GLY A 215 -4.74 -13.78 -5.42
CA GLY A 215 -4.94 -14.52 -6.66
C GLY A 215 -3.83 -15.53 -6.89
N THR A 216 -4.18 -16.69 -7.43
CA THR A 216 -3.28 -17.80 -7.74
C THR A 216 -3.66 -18.42 -9.09
N GLU A 217 -2.78 -19.26 -9.66
CA GLU A 217 -3.13 -20.05 -10.85
C GLU A 217 -4.37 -20.95 -10.64
N ASP A 218 -4.63 -21.39 -9.40
CA ASP A 218 -5.73 -22.29 -9.04
C ASP A 218 -7.02 -21.56 -8.58
N GLY A 219 -7.01 -20.23 -8.50
CA GLY A 219 -8.14 -19.43 -8.03
C GLY A 219 -7.76 -18.40 -6.98
N ILE A 220 -8.56 -18.26 -5.92
CA ILE A 220 -8.38 -17.25 -4.88
C ILE A 220 -8.12 -17.95 -3.53
N VAL A 221 -7.16 -17.43 -2.78
CA VAL A 221 -6.88 -17.80 -1.39
C VAL A 221 -7.09 -16.57 -0.53
N THR A 222 -7.83 -16.72 0.56
CA THR A 222 -8.12 -15.63 1.51
C THR A 222 -7.48 -15.93 2.85
N PHE A 223 -6.83 -14.92 3.42
CA PHE A 223 -6.25 -14.93 4.75
C PHE A 223 -6.97 -13.89 5.60
N GLU A 224 -7.37 -14.24 6.81
CA GLU A 224 -8.10 -13.35 7.74
C GLU A 224 -7.43 -13.41 9.12
N LYS A 225 -7.47 -12.30 9.85
CA LYS A 225 -7.03 -12.23 11.25
C LYS A 225 -8.00 -12.93 12.21
#